data_AF-A0AA43I1U0-F1
#
_entry.id   AF-A0AA43I1U0-F1
#
_cell.length_a   1.000
_cell.length_b   1.000
_cell.length_c   1.000
_cell.angle_alpha   90.00
_cell.angle_beta   90.00
_cell.angle_gamma   90.00
#
_symmetry.space_group_name_H-M   'P 1'
#
loop_
_entity.id
_entity.type
_entity.pdbx_description
1 polymer ?
#
loop_
_entity_poly.entity_id
_entity_poly.type
_entity_poly.pdbx_seq_one_letter_code
_entity_poly.pdbx_strand_id
1 'polypeptide(L)'
;MHNNGFYKYDLNSPEDVISWKHLLSHYSLEEIHNRYENFKSLSLQNTVNFSRIESAISSIFEIDLKGKKISPDFKICSTPEKTHPNTPHYFFRIRKLSKAFACKGSINGINFGSIKIDEINSLQDVWERPAEQINHFQRLSKPKESVLYTSLMSSTAILETNIKEKDFFILITYKGKKQFNFSDCRYFVYFNQLTEEENMKRYILFQLLRNEFTRILPSSYKEENQYCSAYHIFNKFFKHDNTISIQYPSTRGLGHNNFAFWDNIQDNLEFVGFRLCRLVEKEGTQSSTQIFADGFWNSELSKFEYYSPHSEKSKSIFEDMYLKVMISK
;
A
#
# COMPACT_ATOMS: atom_id res chain seq x y z
N MET A 1 8.71 -20.29 -24.20
CA MET A 1 7.27 -20.42 -23.88
C MET A 1 6.98 -19.52 -22.70
N HIS A 2 6.34 -18.37 -22.94
CA HIS A 2 6.02 -17.41 -21.89
C HIS A 2 4.91 -17.95 -20.98
N ASN A 3 5.18 -17.95 -19.68
CA ASN A 3 4.25 -18.35 -18.63
C ASN A 3 3.12 -17.31 -18.58
N ASN A 4 1.87 -17.69 -18.91
CA ASN A 4 0.70 -16.79 -18.98
C ASN A 4 0.19 -16.27 -17.60
N GLY A 5 1.07 -16.02 -16.63
CA GLY A 5 0.75 -15.31 -15.40
C GLY A 5 -0.21 -15.99 -14.42
N PHE A 6 -0.72 -17.20 -14.69
CA PHE A 6 -1.54 -17.94 -13.75
C PHE A 6 -0.67 -18.71 -12.76
N TYR A 7 -0.61 -18.25 -11.52
CA TYR A 7 -0.08 -19.05 -10.42
C TYR A 7 -1.15 -20.05 -9.98
N LYS A 8 -0.86 -21.35 -10.15
CA LYS A 8 -1.68 -22.43 -9.58
C LYS A 8 -1.37 -22.49 -8.07
N TYR A 9 -2.28 -21.99 -7.26
CA TYR A 9 -2.27 -22.20 -5.83
C TYR A 9 -3.37 -23.20 -5.47
N ASP A 10 -3.00 -24.27 -4.77
CA ASP A 10 -3.93 -25.24 -4.19
C ASP A 10 -4.40 -24.75 -2.81
N LEU A 11 -4.79 -23.46 -2.73
CA LEU A 11 -5.01 -22.73 -1.48
C LEU A 11 -6.49 -22.53 -1.12
N ASN A 12 -7.42 -23.06 -1.89
CA ASN A 12 -8.81 -22.62 -1.76
C ASN A 12 -9.54 -23.41 -0.69
N SER A 13 -10.13 -22.71 0.27
CA SER A 13 -11.12 -23.34 1.13
C SER A 13 -12.31 -23.78 0.26
N PRO A 14 -12.91 -24.96 0.52
CA PRO A 14 -14.10 -25.41 -0.20
C PRO A 14 -15.24 -24.37 -0.17
N GLU A 15 -15.34 -23.61 0.93
CA GLU A 15 -16.32 -22.54 1.12
C GLU A 15 -16.17 -21.42 0.07
N ASP A 16 -14.94 -20.99 -0.23
CA ASP A 16 -14.70 -19.91 -1.19
C ASP A 16 -15.08 -20.33 -2.62
N VAL A 17 -14.74 -21.56 -2.98
CA VAL A 17 -15.13 -22.13 -4.28
C VAL A 17 -16.66 -22.20 -4.38
N ILE A 18 -17.36 -22.57 -3.31
CA ILE A 18 -18.82 -22.61 -3.27
C ILE A 18 -19.41 -21.22 -3.42
N SER A 19 -18.91 -20.22 -2.68
CA SER A 19 -19.34 -18.81 -2.82
C SER A 19 -19.19 -18.32 -4.26
N TRP A 20 -18.04 -18.60 -4.88
CA TRP A 20 -17.79 -18.23 -6.27
C TRP A 20 -18.70 -18.96 -7.25
N LYS A 21 -18.85 -20.29 -7.15
CA LYS A 21 -19.78 -21.04 -7.99
C LYS A 21 -21.19 -20.47 -7.90
N HIS A 22 -21.62 -20.17 -6.68
CA HIS A 22 -22.96 -19.69 -6.44
C HIS A 22 -23.20 -18.30 -7.02
N LEU A 23 -22.24 -17.37 -6.90
CA LEU A 23 -22.33 -16.07 -7.58
C LEU A 23 -22.36 -16.25 -9.10
N LEU A 24 -21.39 -17.00 -9.64
CA LEU A 24 -21.12 -17.06 -11.09
C LEU A 24 -22.16 -17.87 -11.86
N SER A 25 -22.86 -18.80 -11.21
CA SER A 25 -23.96 -19.55 -11.81
C SER A 25 -25.22 -18.69 -12.01
N HIS A 26 -25.37 -17.60 -11.26
CA HIS A 26 -26.52 -16.69 -11.36
C HIS A 26 -26.23 -15.46 -12.24
N TYR A 27 -24.97 -15.26 -12.64
CA TYR A 27 -24.55 -14.10 -13.39
C TYR A 27 -24.15 -14.45 -14.82
N SER A 28 -24.77 -13.75 -15.78
CA SER A 28 -24.23 -13.66 -17.14
C SER A 28 -23.10 -12.63 -17.18
N LEU A 29 -22.32 -12.62 -18.28
CA LEU A 29 -21.33 -11.56 -18.52
C LEU A 29 -21.99 -10.19 -18.65
N GLU A 30 -23.17 -10.13 -19.26
CA GLU A 30 -23.98 -8.92 -19.38
C GLU A 30 -24.41 -8.40 -18.00
N GLU A 31 -24.85 -9.28 -17.10
CA GLU A 31 -25.23 -8.91 -15.73
C GLU A 31 -24.04 -8.33 -14.95
N ILE A 32 -22.85 -8.96 -15.06
CA ILE A 32 -21.60 -8.44 -14.45
C ILE A 32 -21.31 -7.03 -14.98
N HIS A 33 -21.40 -6.84 -16.30
CA HIS A 33 -21.13 -5.55 -16.93
C HIS A 33 -22.14 -4.48 -16.48
N ASN A 34 -23.44 -4.79 -16.50
CA ASN A 34 -24.51 -3.87 -16.10
C ASN A 34 -24.36 -3.42 -14.64
N ARG A 35 -24.06 -4.36 -13.73
CA ARG A 35 -23.83 -4.03 -12.31
C ARG A 35 -22.61 -3.15 -12.13
N TYR A 36 -21.52 -3.45 -12.84
CA TYR A 36 -20.31 -2.65 -12.80
C TYR A 36 -20.53 -1.23 -13.33
N GLU A 37 -21.18 -1.07 -14.49
CA GLU A 37 -21.45 0.26 -15.06
C GLU A 37 -22.41 1.07 -14.18
N ASN A 38 -23.39 0.44 -13.54
CA ASN A 38 -24.23 1.08 -12.53
C ASN A 38 -23.39 1.59 -11.35
N PHE A 39 -22.52 0.75 -10.79
CA PHE A 39 -21.59 1.16 -9.73
C PHE A 39 -20.71 2.34 -10.15
N LYS A 40 -20.14 2.28 -11.35
CA LYS A 40 -19.26 3.32 -11.90
C LYS A 40 -20.02 4.64 -12.06
N SER A 41 -21.23 4.59 -12.63
CA SER A 41 -22.11 5.76 -12.76
C SER A 41 -22.40 6.42 -11.41
N LEU A 42 -22.76 5.63 -10.40
CA LEU A 42 -23.03 6.11 -9.04
C LEU A 42 -21.79 6.70 -8.35
N SER A 43 -20.61 6.16 -8.63
CA SER A 43 -19.33 6.63 -8.07
C SER A 43 -18.88 7.96 -8.70
N LEU A 44 -19.23 8.21 -9.96
CA LEU A 44 -18.86 9.42 -10.70
C LEU A 44 -19.79 10.63 -10.44
N GLN A 45 -20.85 10.46 -9.65
CA GLN A 45 -21.75 11.57 -9.30
C GLN A 45 -21.05 12.64 -8.45
N ASN A 46 -21.38 13.91 -8.69
CA ASN A 46 -20.75 15.06 -8.01
C ASN A 46 -21.13 15.19 -6.53
N THR A 47 -22.20 14.54 -6.06
CA THR A 47 -22.57 14.54 -4.64
C THR A 47 -21.77 13.47 -3.89
N VAL A 48 -21.22 13.83 -2.73
CA VAL A 48 -20.51 12.87 -1.87
C VAL A 48 -21.56 12.15 -1.02
N ASN A 49 -21.75 10.87 -1.29
CA ASN A 49 -22.62 10.00 -0.49
C ASN A 49 -21.97 8.61 -0.41
N PHE A 50 -21.34 8.33 0.73
CA PHE A 50 -20.59 7.10 0.96
C PHE A 50 -21.50 5.87 1.00
N SER A 51 -22.68 5.98 1.60
CA SER A 51 -23.66 4.88 1.65
C SER A 51 -24.13 4.42 0.27
N ARG A 52 -24.23 5.37 -0.69
CA ARG A 52 -24.56 5.06 -2.09
C ARG A 52 -23.47 4.21 -2.73
N ILE A 53 -22.20 4.59 -2.52
CA ILE A 53 -21.04 3.89 -3.10
C ILE A 53 -20.90 2.49 -2.47
N GLU A 54 -21.04 2.40 -1.15
CA GLU A 54 -21.03 1.13 -0.42
C GLU A 54 -22.12 0.17 -0.91
N SER A 55 -23.36 0.68 -1.03
CA SER A 55 -24.49 -0.10 -1.54
C SER A 55 -24.26 -0.55 -2.98
N ALA A 56 -23.70 0.32 -3.83
CA ALA A 56 -23.41 0.00 -5.22
C ALA A 56 -22.34 -1.10 -5.34
N ILE A 57 -21.28 -1.05 -4.54
CA ILE A 57 -20.24 -2.11 -4.51
C ILE A 57 -20.83 -3.42 -3.99
N SER A 58 -21.62 -3.36 -2.92
CA SER A 58 -22.28 -4.55 -2.36
C SER A 58 -23.19 -5.22 -3.40
N SER A 59 -23.90 -4.41 -4.20
CA SER A 59 -24.79 -4.92 -5.25
C SER A 59 -24.07 -5.68 -6.37
N ILE A 60 -22.78 -5.42 -6.61
CA ILE A 60 -21.99 -6.20 -7.57
C ILE A 60 -21.95 -7.68 -7.15
N PHE A 61 -21.99 -7.97 -5.85
CA PHE A 61 -21.87 -9.31 -5.30
C PHE A 61 -23.18 -9.89 -4.79
N GLU A 62 -24.31 -9.24 -5.07
CA GLU A 62 -25.62 -9.63 -4.55
C GLU A 62 -26.38 -10.53 -5.53
N ILE A 63 -26.74 -11.73 -5.09
CA ILE A 63 -27.61 -12.65 -5.82
C ILE A 63 -29.01 -12.70 -5.21
N ASP A 64 -30.01 -12.85 -6.06
CA ASP A 64 -31.39 -13.10 -5.63
C ASP A 64 -31.64 -14.61 -5.63
N LEU A 65 -31.90 -15.16 -4.45
CA LEU A 65 -32.34 -16.53 -4.27
C LEU A 65 -33.78 -16.55 -3.76
N LYS A 66 -34.71 -16.84 -4.67
CA LYS A 66 -36.13 -17.01 -4.34
C LYS A 66 -36.72 -15.79 -3.61
N GLY A 67 -36.35 -14.58 -4.04
CA GLY A 67 -36.78 -13.31 -3.44
C GLY A 67 -35.95 -12.86 -2.24
N LYS A 68 -34.91 -13.60 -1.87
CA LYS A 68 -33.96 -13.21 -0.82
C LYS A 68 -32.64 -12.81 -1.44
N LYS A 69 -32.28 -11.53 -1.24
CA LYS A 69 -30.96 -11.00 -1.56
C LYS A 69 -29.92 -11.55 -0.59
N ILE A 70 -28.88 -12.17 -1.12
CA ILE A 70 -27.70 -12.56 -0.36
C ILE A 70 -26.44 -12.07 -1.07
N SER A 71 -25.40 -11.73 -0.30
CA SER A 71 -24.08 -11.41 -0.84
C SER A 71 -23.08 -12.38 -0.24
N PRO A 72 -22.56 -13.35 -1.03
CA PRO A 72 -21.53 -14.25 -0.53
C PRO A 72 -20.29 -13.47 -0.07
N ASP A 73 -19.52 -14.10 0.82
CA ASP A 73 -18.20 -13.60 1.19
C ASP A 73 -17.14 -14.26 0.32
N PHE A 74 -16.18 -13.45 -0.13
CA PHE A 74 -15.11 -13.87 -1.02
C PHE A 74 -13.78 -13.67 -0.30
N LYS A 75 -13.05 -14.76 -0.12
CA LYS A 75 -11.66 -14.70 0.31
C LYS A 75 -10.78 -14.71 -0.92
N ILE A 76 -10.18 -13.57 -1.25
CA ILE A 76 -9.27 -13.48 -2.40
C ILE A 76 -7.82 -13.58 -1.92
N CYS A 77 -7.10 -14.50 -2.55
CA CYS A 77 -5.65 -14.59 -2.65
C CYS A 77 -4.89 -14.18 -1.37
N SER A 78 -5.07 -14.91 -0.28
CA SER A 78 -4.08 -14.91 0.80
C SER A 78 -2.81 -15.55 0.26
N THR A 79 -1.81 -14.72 -0.04
CA THR A 79 -0.50 -15.20 -0.47
C THR A 79 0.42 -15.17 0.74
N PRO A 80 1.00 -16.31 1.16
CA PRO A 80 2.07 -16.27 2.13
C PRO A 80 3.22 -15.52 1.49
N GLU A 81 3.78 -14.56 2.22
CA GLU A 81 4.97 -13.88 1.76
C GLU A 81 6.07 -14.92 1.55
N LYS A 82 6.56 -15.06 0.32
CA LYS A 82 7.65 -16.01 0.04
C LYS A 82 8.96 -15.31 0.33
N THR A 83 9.28 -15.12 1.60
CA THR A 83 10.63 -14.76 2.00
C THR A 83 11.55 -15.92 1.66
N HIS A 84 12.55 -15.66 0.82
CA HIS A 84 13.70 -16.57 0.79
C HIS A 84 14.39 -16.41 2.16
N PRO A 85 14.73 -17.49 2.89
CA PRO A 85 15.27 -17.40 4.26
C PRO A 85 16.49 -16.47 4.40
N ASN A 86 17.20 -16.25 3.29
CA ASN A 86 18.45 -15.49 3.23
C ASN A 86 18.32 -14.09 2.60
N THR A 87 17.12 -13.65 2.23
CA THR A 87 16.91 -12.34 1.58
C THR A 87 15.98 -11.48 2.42
N PRO A 88 16.49 -10.46 3.13
CA PRO A 88 15.64 -9.57 3.92
C PRO A 88 14.69 -8.78 3.01
N HIS A 89 13.43 -8.68 3.43
CA HIS A 89 12.43 -7.86 2.75
C HIS A 89 12.34 -6.50 3.43
N TYR A 90 12.59 -5.44 2.66
CA TYR A 90 12.56 -4.07 3.16
C TYR A 90 11.36 -3.31 2.59
N PHE A 91 10.81 -2.43 3.41
CA PHE A 91 9.69 -1.56 3.06
C PHE A 91 10.09 -0.11 3.31
N PHE A 92 9.71 0.78 2.40
CA PHE A 92 10.09 2.17 2.41
C PHE A 92 8.87 3.05 2.58
N ARG A 93 8.97 4.06 3.44
CA ARG A 93 7.97 5.10 3.58
C ARG A 93 8.63 6.46 3.56
N ILE A 94 7.94 7.42 2.96
CA ILE A 94 8.33 8.82 3.03
C ILE A 94 7.42 9.54 4.01
N ARG A 95 8.02 10.41 4.83
CA ARG A 95 7.30 11.48 5.53
C ARG A 95 7.93 12.81 5.13
N LYS A 96 7.17 13.61 4.38
CA LYS A 96 7.55 14.99 4.04
C LYS A 96 7.58 15.83 5.32
N LEU A 97 8.61 16.66 5.46
CA LEU A 97 8.74 17.60 6.56
C LEU A 97 8.17 18.95 6.13
N SER A 98 7.35 19.55 6.99
CA SER A 98 6.75 20.87 6.74
C SER A 98 7.70 22.02 7.06
N LYS A 99 8.64 21.81 7.98
CA LYS A 99 9.68 22.76 8.36
C LYS A 99 11.05 22.28 7.90
N ALA A 100 11.90 23.21 7.47
CA ALA A 100 13.33 22.94 7.39
C ALA A 100 13.82 22.59 8.81
N PHE A 101 14.64 21.55 8.94
CA PHE A 101 15.22 21.19 10.23
C PHE A 101 16.29 22.22 10.59
N ALA A 102 16.33 22.62 11.87
CA ALA A 102 17.38 23.48 12.37
C ALA A 102 18.60 22.61 12.72
N CYS A 103 19.74 22.90 12.09
CA CYS A 103 21.03 22.37 12.52
C CYS A 103 21.99 23.54 12.75
N LYS A 104 22.67 23.57 13.91
CA LYS A 104 23.76 24.50 14.14
C LYS A 104 25.03 23.93 13.48
N GLY A 105 25.51 24.57 12.41
CA GLY A 105 26.75 24.20 11.73
C GLY A 105 26.73 24.49 10.23
N SER A 106 27.90 24.69 9.62
CA SER A 106 28.04 24.69 8.16
C SER A 106 27.82 23.26 7.62
N ILE A 107 27.59 23.11 6.31
CA ILE A 107 27.40 21.80 5.66
C ILE A 107 28.58 20.83 5.92
N ASN A 108 29.76 21.35 6.28
CA ASN A 108 30.96 20.59 6.63
C ASN A 108 31.17 20.42 8.15
N GLY A 109 30.24 20.89 8.98
CA GLY A 109 30.33 20.94 10.44
C GLY A 109 28.98 20.72 11.13
N ILE A 110 28.12 19.88 10.55
CA ILE A 110 26.84 19.48 11.14
C ILE A 110 27.11 18.86 12.52
N ASN A 111 26.66 19.54 13.57
CA ASN A 111 26.62 18.93 14.90
C ASN A 111 25.38 18.03 14.98
N PHE A 112 25.56 16.74 14.68
CA PHE A 112 24.48 15.76 14.65
C PHE A 112 23.73 15.65 15.99
N GLY A 113 24.42 15.84 17.12
CA GLY A 113 23.79 15.86 18.45
C GLY A 113 22.86 17.06 18.68
N SER A 114 22.91 18.08 17.82
CA SER A 114 22.05 19.27 17.88
C SER A 114 20.85 19.21 16.93
N ILE A 115 20.77 18.19 16.07
CA ILE A 115 19.65 18.03 15.13
C ILE A 115 18.37 17.81 15.93
N LYS A 116 17.36 18.63 15.62
CA LYS A 116 15.99 18.48 16.13
C LYS A 116 15.02 18.56 14.98
N ILE A 117 14.17 17.54 14.86
CA ILE A 117 13.07 17.50 13.91
C ILE A 117 11.78 17.49 14.71
N ASP A 118 11.15 18.66 14.88
CA ASP A 118 9.94 18.82 15.70
C ASP A 118 8.78 17.89 15.31
N GLU A 119 8.78 17.41 14.06
CA GLU A 119 7.75 16.53 13.52
C GLU A 119 8.00 15.04 13.83
N ILE A 120 9.15 14.69 14.41
CA ILE A 120 9.56 13.30 14.72
C ILE A 120 10.24 13.28 16.09
N ASN A 121 9.46 13.09 17.14
CA ASN A 121 9.97 13.12 18.52
C ASN A 121 9.96 11.73 19.18
N SER A 122 9.05 10.87 18.76
CA SER A 122 8.78 9.57 19.37
C SER A 122 8.83 8.44 18.34
N LEU A 123 9.01 7.20 18.80
CA LEU A 123 8.98 6.05 17.90
C LEU A 123 7.63 5.93 17.16
N GLN A 124 6.51 6.37 17.75
CA GLN A 124 5.22 6.36 17.07
C GLN A 124 5.21 7.24 15.81
N ASP A 125 6.03 8.29 15.75
CA ASP A 125 6.06 9.23 14.62
C ASP A 125 6.59 8.61 13.33
N VAL A 126 7.33 7.50 13.39
CA VAL A 126 7.76 6.80 12.17
C VAL A 126 6.69 5.85 11.65
N TRP A 127 5.88 5.26 12.53
CA TRP A 127 4.75 4.38 12.20
C TRP A 127 3.54 5.14 11.66
N GLU A 128 2.39 4.49 11.57
CA GLU A 128 1.14 5.07 11.05
C GLU A 128 0.76 6.42 11.68
N ARG A 129 0.09 7.25 10.88
CA ARG A 129 -0.43 8.54 11.35
C ARG A 129 -1.46 8.31 12.47
N PRO A 130 -1.55 9.13 13.52
CA PRO A 130 -2.65 9.03 14.47
C PRO A 130 -4.00 9.05 13.75
N ALA A 131 -4.87 8.09 14.08
CA ALA A 131 -6.13 7.87 13.38
C ALA A 131 -7.02 9.13 13.41
N GLU A 132 -6.98 9.89 14.50
CA GLU A 132 -7.72 11.12 14.72
C GLU A 132 -7.36 12.23 13.72
N GLN A 133 -6.20 12.14 13.07
CA GLN A 133 -5.78 13.10 12.04
C GLN A 133 -6.26 12.74 10.62
N ILE A 134 -6.93 11.60 10.46
CA ILE A 134 -7.43 11.11 9.17
C ILE A 134 -8.91 11.48 9.06
N ASN A 135 -9.18 12.58 8.35
CA ASN A 135 -10.52 13.15 8.22
C ASN A 135 -11.23 12.79 6.91
N HIS A 136 -10.50 12.17 5.98
CA HIS A 136 -10.96 11.87 4.63
C HIS A 136 -10.69 10.41 4.30
N PHE A 137 -11.47 9.86 3.36
CA PHE A 137 -11.16 8.57 2.78
C PHE A 137 -9.79 8.59 2.12
N GLN A 138 -9.03 7.53 2.36
CA GLN A 138 -7.86 7.17 1.59
C GLN A 138 -8.13 5.83 0.90
N ARG A 139 -7.20 5.37 0.06
CA ARG A 139 -7.43 4.16 -0.75
C ARG A 139 -7.77 2.93 0.09
N LEU A 140 -7.18 2.82 1.28
CA LEU A 140 -7.30 1.65 2.16
C LEU A 140 -7.81 1.98 3.56
N SER A 141 -8.15 3.24 3.85
CA SER A 141 -8.69 3.64 5.15
C SER A 141 -9.83 4.64 5.02
N LYS A 142 -10.80 4.55 5.93
CA LYS A 142 -11.84 5.58 6.09
C LYS A 142 -11.40 6.60 7.16
N PRO A 143 -12.15 7.70 7.35
CA PRO A 143 -11.86 8.63 8.44
C PRO A 143 -11.75 7.92 9.78
N LYS A 144 -10.76 8.32 10.60
CA LYS A 144 -10.43 7.70 11.89
C LYS A 144 -9.91 6.27 11.82
N GLU A 145 -9.45 5.81 10.66
CA GLU A 145 -8.68 4.57 10.53
C GLU A 145 -7.31 4.87 9.95
N SER A 146 -6.28 4.21 10.48
CA SER A 146 -4.90 4.41 10.04
C SER A 146 -4.31 3.13 9.50
N VAL A 147 -3.50 3.28 8.45
CA VAL A 147 -2.76 2.18 7.82
C VAL A 147 -1.35 2.67 7.50
N LEU A 148 -0.37 1.77 7.59
CA LEU A 148 1.00 2.04 7.23
C LEU A 148 1.20 1.81 5.73
N TYR A 149 1.16 2.89 4.95
CA TYR A 149 1.52 2.84 3.52
C TYR A 149 3.04 2.81 3.32
N THR A 150 3.50 1.87 2.51
CA THR A 150 4.90 1.64 2.17
C THR A 150 5.06 1.24 0.70
N SER A 151 6.31 1.24 0.22
CA SER A 151 6.69 0.73 -1.10
C SER A 151 7.86 -0.24 -0.97
N LEU A 152 8.04 -1.09 -1.97
CA LEU A 152 9.22 -1.98 -2.04
C LEU A 152 10.50 -1.29 -2.52
N MET A 153 10.39 -0.06 -3.03
CA MET A 153 11.51 0.73 -3.55
C MET A 153 11.43 2.15 -3.00
N SER A 154 12.58 2.75 -2.68
CA SER A 154 12.66 4.13 -2.17
C SER A 154 12.14 5.12 -3.22
N SER A 155 12.49 4.93 -4.49
CA SER A 155 12.03 5.78 -5.61
C SER A 155 10.51 5.76 -5.77
N THR A 156 9.88 4.60 -5.58
CA THR A 156 8.41 4.49 -5.62
C THR A 156 7.78 5.24 -4.45
N ALA A 157 8.33 5.12 -3.24
CA ALA A 157 7.84 5.86 -2.08
C ALA A 157 7.95 7.38 -2.28
N ILE A 158 9.02 7.86 -2.94
CA ILE A 158 9.21 9.27 -3.30
C ILE A 158 8.16 9.73 -4.33
N LEU A 159 7.96 8.95 -5.40
CA LEU A 159 6.97 9.28 -6.45
C LEU A 159 5.54 9.31 -5.92
N GLU A 160 5.19 8.43 -4.98
CA GLU A 160 3.84 8.38 -4.39
C GLU A 160 3.55 9.59 -3.50
N THR A 161 4.57 10.24 -2.93
CA THR A 161 4.41 11.29 -1.91
C THR A 161 4.47 12.72 -2.43
N ASN A 162 4.48 12.93 -3.76
CA ASN A 162 4.49 14.25 -4.40
C ASN A 162 5.58 15.20 -3.82
N ILE A 163 6.72 14.64 -3.41
CA ILE A 163 7.89 15.44 -2.99
C ILE A 163 8.34 16.28 -4.19
N LYS A 164 8.49 17.58 -3.96
CA LYS A 164 9.02 18.54 -4.93
C LYS A 164 10.50 18.76 -4.69
N GLU A 165 11.17 19.33 -5.67
CA GLU A 165 12.54 19.79 -5.51
C GLU A 165 12.67 20.69 -4.27
N LYS A 166 13.78 20.56 -3.54
CA LYS A 166 14.11 21.30 -2.30
C LYS A 166 13.25 20.94 -1.08
N ASP A 167 12.21 20.11 -1.23
CA ASP A 167 11.49 19.59 -0.08
C ASP A 167 12.41 18.71 0.77
N PHE A 168 12.33 18.90 2.08
CA PHE A 168 12.92 17.99 3.05
C PHE A 168 11.94 16.87 3.40
N PHE A 169 12.48 15.67 3.56
CA PHE A 169 11.70 14.51 3.94
C PHE A 169 12.56 13.51 4.70
N ILE A 170 11.92 12.60 5.41
CA ILE A 170 12.58 11.40 5.91
C ILE A 170 12.19 10.19 5.06
N LEU A 171 13.18 9.41 4.66
CA LEU A 171 13.02 8.07 4.10
C LEU A 171 13.13 7.07 5.24
N ILE A 172 12.00 6.53 5.66
CA ILE A 172 11.89 5.50 6.70
C ILE A 172 12.07 4.13 6.05
N THR A 173 12.90 3.29 6.68
CA THR A 173 13.11 1.91 6.29
C THR A 173 12.57 0.96 7.37
N TYR A 174 11.78 0.00 6.93
CA TYR A 174 11.35 -1.15 7.72
C TYR A 174 11.92 -2.44 7.16
N LYS A 175 12.02 -3.45 8.01
CA LYS A 175 12.40 -4.81 7.65
C LYS A 175 11.35 -5.79 8.16
N GLY A 176 10.99 -6.78 7.35
CA GLY A 176 10.13 -7.88 7.80
C GLY A 176 10.81 -8.71 8.91
N LYS A 177 10.14 -8.89 10.06
CA LYS A 177 10.63 -9.70 11.19
C LYS A 177 10.40 -11.19 10.98
N LYS A 178 9.33 -11.53 10.29
CA LYS A 178 8.83 -12.89 10.06
C LYS A 178 8.01 -12.93 8.80
N GLN A 179 7.78 -14.15 8.30
CA GLN A 179 6.83 -14.38 7.23
C GLN A 179 5.42 -13.98 7.68
N PHE A 180 4.69 -13.27 6.82
CA PHE A 180 3.30 -12.89 7.04
C PHE A 180 2.46 -13.15 5.78
N ASN A 181 1.15 -13.27 5.96
CA ASN A 181 0.22 -13.39 4.84
C ASN A 181 -0.26 -12.01 4.40
N PHE A 182 -0.34 -11.82 3.09
CA PHE A 182 -0.86 -10.60 2.49
C PHE A 182 -1.86 -10.90 1.39
N SER A 183 -2.78 -9.97 1.16
CA SER A 183 -3.68 -9.98 0.00
C SER A 183 -2.95 -9.47 -1.23
N ASP A 184 -2.97 -10.20 -2.35
CA ASP A 184 -2.33 -9.74 -3.60
C ASP A 184 -3.35 -9.21 -4.61
N CYS A 185 -3.32 -7.90 -4.87
CA CYS A 185 -4.18 -7.23 -5.85
C CYS A 185 -3.62 -7.28 -7.29
N ARG A 186 -2.47 -7.93 -7.52
CA ARG A 186 -1.79 -7.92 -8.83
C ARG A 186 -2.14 -9.11 -9.68
N TYR A 187 -2.22 -10.29 -9.06
CA TYR A 187 -2.31 -11.55 -9.77
C TYR A 187 -3.67 -12.21 -9.53
N PHE A 188 -4.28 -12.62 -10.63
CA PHE A 188 -5.44 -13.49 -10.60
C PHE A 188 -4.99 -14.92 -10.32
N VAL A 189 -5.55 -15.54 -9.28
CA VAL A 189 -5.37 -16.97 -9.01
C VAL A 189 -6.48 -17.73 -9.72
N TYR A 190 -6.13 -18.78 -10.46
CA TYR A 190 -7.08 -19.65 -11.17
C TYR A 190 -7.61 -20.77 -10.26
N PHE A 191 -8.89 -21.11 -10.35
CA PHE A 191 -9.53 -22.13 -9.50
C PHE A 191 -9.85 -23.36 -10.34
N ASN A 192 -9.13 -24.46 -10.11
CA ASN A 192 -9.31 -25.71 -10.87
C ASN A 192 -10.71 -26.32 -10.68
N GLN A 193 -11.39 -25.98 -9.57
CA GLN A 193 -12.72 -26.48 -9.25
C GLN A 193 -13.85 -25.73 -9.98
N LEU A 194 -13.54 -24.59 -10.62
CA LEU A 194 -14.49 -23.84 -11.44
C LEU A 194 -14.32 -24.21 -12.93
N THR A 195 -15.39 -24.05 -13.71
CA THR A 195 -15.32 -24.18 -15.16
C THR A 195 -14.49 -23.04 -15.78
N GLU A 196 -14.09 -23.20 -17.06
CA GLU A 196 -13.40 -22.12 -17.78
C GLU A 196 -14.26 -20.85 -17.88
N GLU A 197 -15.56 -21.00 -18.13
CA GLU A 197 -16.51 -19.88 -18.19
C GLU A 197 -16.59 -19.16 -16.84
N GLU A 198 -16.69 -19.91 -15.73
CA GLU A 198 -16.69 -19.36 -14.38
C GLU A 198 -15.38 -18.64 -14.04
N ASN A 199 -14.22 -19.25 -14.35
CA ASN A 199 -12.93 -18.60 -14.17
C ASN A 199 -12.82 -17.31 -15.02
N MET A 200 -13.34 -17.30 -16.24
CA MET A 200 -13.34 -16.13 -17.11
C MET A 200 -14.20 -15.00 -16.52
N LYS A 201 -15.42 -15.31 -16.05
CA LYS A 201 -16.28 -14.34 -15.35
C LYS A 201 -15.57 -13.77 -14.11
N ARG A 202 -14.92 -14.62 -13.30
CA ARG A 202 -14.15 -14.19 -12.13
C ARG A 202 -12.98 -13.30 -12.53
N TYR A 203 -12.27 -13.64 -13.60
CA TYR A 203 -11.16 -12.85 -14.12
C TYR A 203 -11.62 -11.46 -14.57
N ILE A 204 -12.74 -11.37 -15.29
CA ILE A 204 -13.33 -10.09 -15.71
C ILE A 204 -13.68 -9.24 -14.49
N LEU A 205 -14.38 -9.82 -13.50
CA LEU A 205 -14.73 -9.12 -12.27
C LEU A 205 -13.48 -8.64 -11.51
N PHE A 206 -12.46 -9.48 -11.39
CA PHE A 206 -11.18 -9.12 -10.79
C PHE A 206 -10.54 -7.93 -11.51
N GLN A 207 -10.47 -7.93 -12.84
CA GLN A 207 -9.85 -6.82 -13.58
C GLN A 207 -10.65 -5.53 -13.46
N LEU A 208 -11.98 -5.59 -13.53
CA LEU A 208 -12.85 -4.43 -13.35
C LEU A 208 -12.63 -3.77 -11.98
N LEU A 209 -12.68 -4.58 -10.91
CA LEU A 209 -12.51 -4.08 -9.54
C LEU A 209 -11.09 -3.63 -9.25
N ARG A 210 -10.08 -4.34 -9.76
CA ARG A 210 -8.68 -3.94 -9.66
C ARG A 210 -8.43 -2.59 -10.33
N ASN A 211 -8.94 -2.40 -11.55
CA ASN A 211 -8.77 -1.15 -12.30
C ASN A 211 -9.40 0.04 -11.56
N GLU A 212 -10.57 -0.16 -10.95
CA GLU A 212 -11.23 0.86 -10.14
C GLU A 212 -10.49 1.12 -8.83
N PHE A 213 -10.06 0.06 -8.16
CA PHE A 213 -9.24 0.14 -6.95
C PHE A 213 -7.94 0.90 -7.18
N THR A 214 -7.32 0.79 -8.36
CA THR A 214 -6.05 1.46 -8.71
C THR A 214 -6.23 2.69 -9.59
N ARG A 215 -7.47 3.13 -9.83
CA ARG A 215 -7.73 4.27 -10.71
C ARG A 215 -6.99 5.51 -10.20
N ILE A 216 -6.57 6.38 -11.11
CA ILE A 216 -6.25 7.79 -10.85
C ILE A 216 -7.27 8.59 -11.62
N LEU A 217 -8.02 9.47 -10.95
CA LEU A 217 -8.90 10.39 -11.63
C LEU A 217 -8.19 11.73 -11.88
N PRO A 218 -8.52 12.44 -12.97
CA PRO A 218 -8.13 13.83 -13.15
C PRO A 218 -8.63 14.70 -11.99
N SER A 219 -7.94 15.80 -11.71
CA SER A 219 -8.26 16.75 -10.63
C SER A 219 -9.65 17.39 -10.74
N SER A 220 -10.32 17.27 -11.88
CA SER A 220 -11.71 17.71 -12.08
C SER A 220 -12.76 16.82 -11.39
N TYR A 221 -12.39 15.62 -10.94
CA TYR A 221 -13.28 14.70 -10.24
C TYR A 221 -13.12 14.80 -8.72
N LYS A 222 -14.18 14.43 -7.98
CA LYS A 222 -14.12 14.37 -6.51
C LYS A 222 -13.33 13.16 -6.05
N GLU A 223 -12.08 13.39 -5.64
CA GLU A 223 -11.17 12.38 -5.10
C GLU A 223 -11.79 11.58 -3.94
N GLU A 224 -12.66 12.19 -3.12
CA GLU A 224 -13.29 11.53 -1.98
C GLU A 224 -14.18 10.34 -2.38
N ASN A 225 -14.99 10.45 -3.45
CA ASN A 225 -15.82 9.34 -3.92
C ASN A 225 -14.94 8.20 -4.43
N GLN A 226 -13.82 8.51 -5.08
CA GLN A 226 -12.90 7.52 -5.58
C GLN A 226 -12.22 6.74 -4.45
N TYR A 227 -11.73 7.44 -3.42
CA TYR A 227 -11.13 6.78 -2.27
C TYR A 227 -12.15 5.97 -1.48
N CYS A 228 -13.40 6.46 -1.37
CA CYS A 228 -14.51 5.69 -0.83
C CYS A 228 -14.74 4.40 -1.64
N SER A 229 -14.82 4.48 -2.97
CA SER A 229 -14.96 3.30 -3.83
C SER A 229 -13.80 2.32 -3.63
N ALA A 230 -12.56 2.80 -3.61
CA ALA A 230 -11.39 1.97 -3.41
C ALA A 230 -11.39 1.28 -2.03
N TYR A 231 -11.77 1.99 -0.97
CA TYR A 231 -11.89 1.43 0.38
C TYR A 231 -12.94 0.31 0.45
N HIS A 232 -14.11 0.51 -0.13
CA HIS A 232 -15.17 -0.50 -0.10
C HIS A 232 -14.86 -1.69 -1.03
N ILE A 233 -14.21 -1.47 -2.18
CA ILE A 233 -13.68 -2.57 -3.01
C ILE A 233 -12.65 -3.36 -2.21
N PHE A 234 -11.71 -2.67 -1.55
CA PHE A 234 -10.73 -3.33 -0.70
C PHE A 234 -11.40 -4.20 0.37
N ASN A 235 -12.30 -3.65 1.18
CA ASN A 235 -12.92 -4.41 2.26
C ASN A 235 -13.82 -5.54 1.79
N LYS A 236 -14.56 -5.39 0.67
CA LYS A 236 -15.47 -6.43 0.18
C LYS A 236 -14.78 -7.51 -0.64
N PHE A 237 -13.68 -7.18 -1.32
CA PHE A 237 -13.08 -8.04 -2.35
C PHE A 237 -11.65 -8.47 -2.05
N PHE A 238 -10.79 -7.56 -1.58
CA PHE A 238 -9.36 -7.86 -1.44
C PHE A 238 -8.92 -8.17 0.00
N LYS A 239 -9.60 -7.61 1.01
CA LYS A 239 -9.27 -7.82 2.42
C LYS A 239 -9.64 -9.25 2.83
N HIS A 240 -8.75 -9.88 3.59
CA HIS A 240 -8.93 -11.25 4.06
C HIS A 240 -8.57 -11.31 5.55
N ASP A 241 -9.35 -12.04 6.35
CA ASP A 241 -9.20 -12.04 7.83
C ASP A 241 -7.82 -12.51 8.31
N ASN A 242 -7.24 -13.49 7.60
CA ASN A 242 -5.89 -14.01 7.87
C ASN A 242 -4.74 -13.19 7.27
N THR A 243 -5.00 -12.00 6.69
CA THR A 243 -3.94 -11.12 6.16
C THR A 243 -3.82 -9.86 6.99
N ILE A 244 -2.59 -9.34 7.10
CA ILE A 244 -2.29 -8.11 7.83
C ILE A 244 -1.91 -6.95 6.91
N SER A 245 -1.77 -7.27 5.62
CA SER A 245 -1.31 -6.34 4.61
C SER A 245 -1.84 -6.69 3.22
N ILE A 246 -1.76 -5.71 2.32
CA ILE A 246 -2.12 -5.84 0.91
C ILE A 246 -0.97 -5.35 0.05
N GLN A 247 -0.67 -6.11 -0.99
CA GLN A 247 0.19 -5.69 -2.09
C GLN A 247 -0.65 -5.19 -3.25
N TYR A 248 -0.31 -4.01 -3.78
CA TYR A 248 -1.02 -3.43 -4.92
C TYR A 248 -0.08 -2.65 -5.83
N PRO A 249 -0.39 -2.53 -7.13
CA PRO A 249 0.47 -1.81 -8.05
C PRO A 249 0.52 -0.32 -7.68
N SER A 250 1.71 0.26 -7.78
CA SER A 250 1.86 1.71 -7.67
C SER A 250 1.18 2.40 -8.85
N THR A 251 0.48 3.48 -8.55
CA THR A 251 -0.21 4.26 -9.59
C THR A 251 0.69 5.36 -10.19
N ARG A 252 1.82 5.64 -9.52
CA ARG A 252 2.79 6.69 -9.90
C ARG A 252 4.20 6.17 -10.16
N GLY A 253 4.52 4.99 -9.63
CA GLY A 253 5.82 4.35 -9.74
C GLY A 253 6.01 3.62 -11.07
N LEU A 254 7.26 3.32 -11.39
CA LEU A 254 7.72 2.67 -12.62
C LEU A 254 7.37 1.16 -12.67
N GLY A 255 6.10 0.79 -12.43
CA GLY A 255 5.66 -0.61 -12.39
C GLY A 255 6.00 -1.36 -11.10
N HIS A 256 6.46 -0.65 -10.07
CA HIS A 256 6.71 -1.21 -8.73
C HIS A 256 5.42 -1.33 -7.91
N ASN A 257 5.51 -2.04 -6.80
CA ASN A 257 4.37 -2.34 -5.94
C ASN A 257 4.47 -1.60 -4.61
N ASN A 258 3.31 -1.19 -4.12
CA ASN A 258 3.10 -0.70 -2.78
C ASN A 258 2.63 -1.83 -1.87
N PHE A 259 2.88 -1.64 -0.57
CA PHE A 259 2.34 -2.45 0.51
C PHE A 259 1.66 -1.52 1.51
N ALA A 260 0.51 -1.93 2.01
CA ALA A 260 -0.11 -1.29 3.16
C ALA A 260 -0.40 -2.30 4.25
N PHE A 261 -0.11 -1.94 5.50
CA PHE A 261 -0.34 -2.76 6.68
C PHE A 261 -1.38 -2.08 7.58
N TRP A 262 -2.26 -2.87 8.21
CA TRP A 262 -3.34 -2.33 9.05
C TRP A 262 -3.43 -2.96 10.45
N ASP A 263 -2.88 -4.15 10.67
CA ASP A 263 -2.90 -4.84 11.97
C ASP A 263 -1.52 -5.36 12.38
N ASN A 264 -1.26 -5.39 13.69
CA ASN A 264 -0.07 -5.98 14.31
C ASN A 264 1.25 -5.56 13.62
N ILE A 265 1.33 -4.30 13.19
CA ILE A 265 2.38 -3.80 12.31
C ILE A 265 3.75 -3.98 12.96
N GLN A 266 3.86 -3.61 14.24
CA GLN A 266 5.11 -3.70 15.00
C GLN A 266 5.52 -5.15 15.34
N ASP A 267 4.59 -6.12 15.28
CA ASP A 267 4.90 -7.54 15.47
C ASP A 267 5.49 -8.19 14.20
N ASN A 268 5.23 -7.57 13.05
CA ASN A 268 5.62 -8.10 11.73
C ASN A 268 6.75 -7.29 11.09
N LEU A 269 6.89 -6.02 11.45
CA LEU A 269 7.91 -5.12 10.93
C LEU A 269 8.83 -4.62 12.04
N GLU A 270 10.10 -4.44 11.68
CA GLU A 270 11.13 -3.77 12.46
C GLU A 270 11.41 -2.41 11.83
N PHE A 271 11.40 -1.35 12.63
CA PHE A 271 11.93 -0.06 12.20
C PHE A 271 13.47 -0.13 12.22
N VAL A 272 14.07 -0.01 11.04
CA VAL A 272 15.54 -0.08 10.87
C VAL A 272 16.19 1.27 11.16
N GLY A 273 15.56 2.34 10.73
CA GLY A 273 16.10 3.70 10.77
C GLY A 273 15.43 4.58 9.73
N PHE A 274 15.78 5.86 9.73
CA PHE A 274 15.42 6.75 8.62
C PHE A 274 16.62 7.55 8.12
N ARG A 275 16.54 7.99 6.87
CA ARG A 275 17.47 8.95 6.27
C ARG A 275 16.79 10.31 6.13
N LEU A 276 17.42 11.37 6.62
CA LEU A 276 17.00 12.74 6.41
C LEU A 276 17.51 13.23 5.05
N CYS A 277 16.59 13.56 4.17
CA CYS A 277 16.83 13.74 2.76
C CYS A 277 16.31 15.08 2.25
N ARG A 278 16.89 15.54 1.14
CA ARG A 278 16.34 16.60 0.28
C ARG A 278 16.38 16.14 -1.16
N LEU A 279 15.31 16.38 -1.90
CA LEU A 279 15.31 16.15 -3.34
C LEU A 279 16.05 17.30 -4.02
N VAL A 280 17.08 16.99 -4.81
CA VAL A 280 17.86 17.97 -5.57
C VAL A 280 17.83 17.62 -7.05
N GLU A 281 17.80 18.65 -7.90
CA GLU A 281 17.91 18.46 -9.34
C GLU A 281 19.32 17.97 -9.69
N LYS A 282 19.42 16.94 -10.53
CA LYS A 282 20.66 16.54 -11.20
C LYS A 282 20.48 16.93 -12.66
N GLU A 283 21.55 17.41 -13.31
CA GLU A 283 21.51 17.89 -14.71
C GLU A 283 20.58 17.03 -15.61
N GLY A 284 19.52 17.65 -16.15
CA GLY A 284 18.48 16.98 -16.92
C GLY A 284 17.19 16.68 -16.13
N THR A 285 16.51 15.57 -16.45
CA THR A 285 15.22 15.17 -15.84
C THR A 285 15.35 14.23 -14.63
N GLN A 286 16.57 13.94 -14.18
CA GLN A 286 16.81 13.00 -13.07
C GLN A 286 16.91 13.77 -11.75
N SER A 287 15.98 13.55 -10.83
CA SER A 287 16.17 14.01 -9.45
C SER A 287 17.13 13.09 -8.71
N SER A 288 17.99 13.65 -7.87
CA SER A 288 18.83 12.88 -6.93
C SER A 288 18.46 13.21 -5.49
N THR A 289 18.69 12.27 -4.59
CA THR A 289 18.39 12.45 -3.16
C THR A 289 19.69 12.79 -2.42
N GLN A 290 19.78 14.01 -1.88
CA GLN A 290 20.86 14.39 -0.98
C GLN A 290 20.52 13.94 0.43
N ILE A 291 21.43 13.20 1.07
CA ILE A 291 21.26 12.69 2.45
C ILE A 291 22.08 13.57 3.40
N PHE A 292 21.44 14.04 4.48
CA PHE A 292 22.06 14.93 5.47
C PHE A 292 22.45 14.20 6.76
N ALA A 293 21.59 13.30 7.22
CA ALA A 293 21.78 12.57 8.46
C ALA A 293 20.98 11.27 8.42
N ASP A 294 21.41 10.29 9.21
CA ASP A 294 20.64 9.09 9.49
C ASP A 294 20.14 9.15 10.94
N GLY A 295 18.89 8.77 11.16
CA GLY A 295 18.25 8.73 12.48
C GLY A 295 17.95 7.30 12.92
N PHE A 296 18.33 6.97 14.16
CA PHE A 296 18.06 5.68 14.78
C PHE A 296 17.40 5.88 16.14
N TRP A 297 16.46 4.99 16.49
CA TRP A 297 15.80 5.04 17.79
C TRP A 297 16.75 4.53 18.87
N ASN A 298 16.93 5.30 19.94
CA ASN A 298 17.62 4.88 21.16
C ASN A 298 16.54 4.60 22.22
N SER A 299 16.35 3.33 22.56
CA SER A 299 15.34 2.88 23.52
C SER A 299 15.63 3.35 24.95
N GLU A 300 16.90 3.39 25.36
CA GLU A 300 17.31 3.83 26.71
C GLU A 300 17.02 5.31 26.93
N LEU A 301 17.25 6.13 25.91
CA LEU A 301 17.02 7.58 25.96
C LEU A 301 15.62 7.99 25.49
N SER A 302 14.83 7.05 24.98
CA SER A 302 13.51 7.26 24.39
C SER A 302 13.48 8.42 23.39
N LYS A 303 14.49 8.48 22.51
CA LYS A 303 14.64 9.55 21.51
C LYS A 303 15.37 9.04 20.27
N PHE A 304 15.27 9.79 19.18
CA PHE A 304 16.11 9.58 18.01
C PHE A 304 17.52 10.18 18.21
N GLU A 305 18.52 9.41 17.83
CA GLU A 305 19.90 9.85 17.71
C GLU A 305 20.27 9.97 16.24
N TYR A 306 20.97 11.04 15.89
CA TYR A 306 21.33 11.37 14.53
C TYR A 306 22.82 11.17 14.31
N TYR A 307 23.17 10.65 13.13
CA TYR A 307 24.54 10.35 12.77
C TYR A 307 24.84 10.84 11.35
N SER A 308 26.12 11.04 11.08
CA SER A 308 26.61 11.22 9.71
C SER A 308 26.27 9.99 8.87
N PRO A 309 25.80 10.14 7.62
CA PRO A 309 25.61 9.00 6.70
C PRO A 309 26.89 8.21 6.44
N HIS A 310 28.06 8.78 6.77
CA HIS A 310 29.37 8.14 6.65
C HIS A 310 29.88 7.51 7.95
N SER A 311 29.13 7.60 9.05
CA SER A 311 29.48 6.97 10.33
C SER A 311 29.48 5.44 10.21
N GLU A 312 30.25 4.76 11.05
CA GLU A 312 30.29 3.29 11.07
C GLU A 312 28.90 2.69 11.30
N LYS A 313 28.13 3.26 12.24
CA LYS A 313 26.74 2.85 12.51
C LYS A 313 25.87 2.98 11.26
N SER A 314 25.88 4.13 10.59
CA SER A 314 25.15 4.35 9.34
C SER A 314 25.52 3.38 8.24
N LYS A 315 26.82 3.16 8.02
CA LYS A 315 27.31 2.24 6.99
C LYS A 315 26.91 0.80 7.28
N SER A 316 27.06 0.35 8.53
CA SER A 316 26.72 -1.02 8.93
C SER A 316 25.24 -1.38 8.68
N ILE A 317 24.35 -0.37 8.67
CA ILE A 317 22.92 -0.57 8.47
C ILE A 317 22.53 -0.31 7.01
N PHE A 318 22.81 0.88 6.48
CA PHE A 318 22.28 1.30 5.18
C PHE A 318 23.18 0.97 3.98
N GLU A 319 24.44 0.53 4.21
CA GLU A 319 25.29 0.00 3.14
C GLU A 319 25.23 -1.53 3.03
N ASP A 320 24.34 -2.19 3.80
CA ASP A 320 23.93 -3.58 3.54
C ASP A 320 23.59 -3.75 2.06
N MET A 321 24.13 -4.80 1.43
CA MET A 321 24.10 -4.96 -0.02
C MET A 321 22.67 -4.92 -0.57
N TYR A 322 21.72 -5.56 0.11
CA TYR A 322 20.32 -5.61 -0.31
C TYR A 322 19.63 -4.26 -0.14
N LEU A 323 19.79 -3.65 1.03
CA LEU A 323 19.19 -2.35 1.32
C LEU A 323 19.74 -1.25 0.42
N LYS A 324 21.06 -1.24 0.18
CA LYS A 324 21.73 -0.26 -0.70
C LYS A 324 21.17 -0.30 -2.11
N VAL A 325 20.95 -1.48 -2.67
CA VAL A 325 20.38 -1.64 -4.02
C VAL A 325 18.97 -1.05 -4.08
N MET A 326 18.13 -1.31 -3.08
CA MET A 326 16.75 -0.82 -3.04
C MET A 326 16.61 0.67 -2.72
N ILE A 327 17.61 1.26 -2.05
CA ILE A 327 17.67 2.71 -1.83
C ILE A 327 18.20 3.45 -3.07
N SER A 328 19.13 2.84 -3.83
CA SER A 328 19.84 3.46 -4.97
C SER A 328 19.05 3.53 -6.28
N LYS A 329 17.95 2.79 -6.37
CA LYS A 329 17.06 2.68 -7.53
C LYS A 329 15.73 3.36 -7.22
#